data_AF-A0A7C2ZRN3-F1
#
_entry.id   AF-A0A7C2ZRN3-F1
#
_cell.length_a   1.000
_cell.length_b   1.000
_cell.length_c   1.000
_cell.angle_alpha   90.00
_cell.angle_beta   90.00
_cell.angle_gamma   90.00
#
_symmetry.space_group_name_H-M   'P 1'
#
loop_
_entity.id
_entity.type
_entity.pdbx_description
1 polymer ?
#
loop_
_entity_poly.entity_id
_entity_poly.type
_entity_poly.pdbx_seq_one_letter_code
_entity_poly.pdbx_strand_id
1 'polypeptide(L)'
;MFRKVLILIATVLLFWACGVQADVINSNWVVTEGPWDNPGNWDPNIVPDNNGNTFVITIDSTTIGPNVVEIGLQQRRTVNQLDCYGKVELQKWTSNWIWLTLVDANGLTNYGNLCIDDLDIRGNVTNTAGAFLELNGVEINDDLYNFAGATIEVEIENDVEGNIQNEGTLIIGHASDILVDQTLHNTGQIQIYGGACGVDEILDNNSTGTIQGFGSVHGGQLLRNKGEIYAYGGSLAVGIDGVLINTGTLSNYPVSSLHIKPAVDVNNNGTIQVNAGGGVAFDCNIVNEPNGVIELLGGTLAATTITQTADANFAGFGGISGDIIIDSNGIIQLTGPTNIVGDVQIGVGATLEISDGTTLVTGHTTNNGTIHMKGGRIIPQGGLTNNGQIIWEPGTYSNAADFNLDGQVNLKDFANFADTWLWQSGWY
;
A
#
# COMPACT_ATOMS: atom_id res chain seq x y z
N MET A 1 32.42 68.09 -19.85
CA MET A 1 32.93 66.73 -20.11
C MET A 1 31.99 65.60 -19.70
N PHE A 2 31.06 65.77 -18.74
CA PHE A 2 30.22 64.68 -18.21
C PHE A 2 29.03 64.21 -19.08
N ARG A 3 28.57 64.98 -20.08
CA ARG A 3 27.41 64.60 -20.91
C ARG A 3 27.71 63.58 -22.03
N LYS A 4 28.98 63.45 -22.45
CA LYS A 4 29.36 62.50 -23.52
C LYS A 4 29.63 61.08 -23.00
N VAL A 5 30.02 60.95 -21.73
CA VAL A 5 30.26 59.64 -21.09
C VAL A 5 28.94 58.96 -20.72
N LEU A 6 27.92 59.73 -20.32
CA LEU A 6 26.60 59.17 -19.96
C LEU A 6 25.83 58.58 -21.16
N ILE A 7 25.98 59.17 -22.35
CA ILE A 7 25.32 58.67 -23.57
C ILE A 7 26.00 57.38 -24.04
N LEU A 8 27.33 57.24 -23.90
CA LEU A 8 28.03 56.02 -24.31
C LEU A 8 27.70 54.83 -23.38
N ILE A 9 27.53 55.06 -22.08
CA ILE A 9 27.16 54.01 -21.11
C ILE A 9 25.71 53.55 -21.32
N ALA A 10 24.79 54.45 -21.67
CA ALA A 10 23.40 54.08 -21.99
C ALA A 10 23.29 53.24 -23.28
N THR A 11 24.12 53.50 -24.31
CA THR A 11 24.11 52.70 -25.53
C THR A 11 24.76 51.32 -25.33
N VAL A 12 25.80 51.21 -24.49
CA VAL A 12 26.44 49.91 -24.17
C VAL A 12 25.52 49.05 -23.29
N LEU A 13 24.73 49.65 -22.39
CA LEU A 13 23.73 48.91 -21.60
C LEU A 13 22.48 48.52 -22.43
N LEU A 14 22.11 49.28 -23.47
CA LEU A 14 20.99 48.90 -24.35
C LEU A 14 21.34 47.73 -25.29
N PHE A 15 22.61 47.61 -25.72
CA PHE A 15 23.07 46.49 -26.56
C PHE A 15 23.33 45.20 -25.78
N TRP A 16 23.39 45.25 -24.44
CA TRP A 16 23.52 44.07 -23.58
C TRP A 16 22.16 43.45 -23.18
N ALA A 17 21.04 44.12 -23.49
CA ALA A 17 19.70 43.64 -23.16
C ALA A 17 18.95 42.98 -24.33
N CYS A 18 19.55 42.90 -25.53
CA CYS A 18 19.06 42.02 -26.59
C CYS A 18 19.56 40.60 -26.31
N GLY A 19 19.05 39.97 -25.25
CA GLY A 19 19.10 38.52 -25.15
C GLY A 19 18.41 37.99 -26.40
N VAL A 20 19.13 37.23 -27.22
CA VAL A 20 18.53 36.46 -28.30
C VAL A 20 17.52 35.55 -27.63
N GLN A 21 16.23 35.86 -27.80
CA GLN A 21 15.17 34.99 -27.32
C GLN A 21 15.31 33.69 -28.12
N ALA A 22 15.44 32.56 -27.42
CA ALA A 22 15.48 31.26 -28.06
C ALA A 22 14.18 31.09 -28.88
N ASP A 23 14.32 30.72 -30.15
CA ASP A 23 13.16 30.42 -30.98
C ASP A 23 12.52 29.12 -30.45
N VAL A 24 11.19 29.16 -30.28
CA VAL A 24 10.40 27.96 -29.95
C VAL A 24 10.09 27.23 -31.25
N ILE A 25 10.58 26.02 -31.37
CA ILE A 25 10.40 25.14 -32.53
C ILE A 25 9.47 24.00 -32.12
N ASN A 26 8.28 23.97 -32.71
CA ASN A 26 7.39 22.82 -32.62
C ASN A 26 7.87 21.77 -33.62
N SER A 27 8.26 20.59 -33.13
CA SER A 27 8.77 19.51 -33.97
C SER A 27 7.87 18.29 -33.87
N ASN A 28 7.46 17.77 -35.02
CA ASN A 28 6.60 16.60 -35.11
C ASN A 28 7.41 15.42 -35.66
N TRP A 29 7.25 14.25 -35.06
CA TRP A 29 7.73 13.00 -35.67
C TRP A 29 6.83 12.64 -36.87
N VAL A 30 7.40 12.18 -37.99
CA VAL A 30 6.64 11.98 -39.25
C VAL A 30 6.81 10.61 -39.91
N VAL A 31 7.50 9.68 -39.27
CA VAL A 31 7.71 8.31 -39.77
C VAL A 31 7.21 7.27 -38.76
N THR A 32 6.99 6.03 -39.17
CA THR A 32 6.51 4.98 -38.26
C THR A 32 7.61 4.39 -37.39
N GLU A 33 8.86 4.40 -37.86
CA GLU A 33 10.00 3.84 -37.15
C GLU A 33 11.25 4.61 -37.54
N GLY A 34 12.13 4.88 -36.58
CA GLY A 34 13.48 5.31 -36.92
C GLY A 34 14.27 5.91 -35.76
N PRO A 35 15.56 6.22 -36.02
CA PRO A 35 16.41 6.83 -35.01
C PRO A 35 16.05 8.30 -34.81
N TRP A 36 16.06 8.77 -33.56
CA TRP A 36 15.87 10.18 -33.19
C TRP A 36 16.80 11.11 -33.98
N ASP A 37 18.01 10.64 -34.26
CA ASP A 37 19.10 11.41 -34.86
C ASP A 37 18.94 11.68 -36.36
N ASN A 38 17.96 11.07 -37.03
CA ASN A 38 17.72 11.31 -38.45
C ASN A 38 16.84 12.55 -38.64
N PRO A 39 17.35 13.67 -39.20
CA PRO A 39 16.57 14.87 -39.44
C PRO A 39 15.29 14.59 -40.28
N GLY A 40 15.36 13.65 -41.22
CA GLY A 40 14.24 13.30 -42.10
C GLY A 40 13.05 12.65 -41.40
N ASN A 41 13.18 12.30 -40.12
CA ASN A 41 12.10 11.78 -39.29
C ASN A 41 11.29 12.90 -38.61
N TRP A 42 11.71 14.17 -38.75
CA TRP A 42 11.13 15.33 -38.09
C TRP A 42 10.53 16.33 -39.10
N ASP A 43 9.47 17.01 -38.68
CA ASP A 43 8.93 18.21 -39.33
C ASP A 43 8.84 19.37 -38.32
N PRO A 44 9.63 20.46 -38.47
CA PRO A 44 10.60 20.67 -39.55
C PRO A 44 11.76 19.66 -39.49
N ASN A 45 12.43 19.46 -40.63
CA ASN A 45 13.57 18.54 -40.82
C ASN A 45 14.83 19.03 -40.07
N ILE A 46 14.72 19.04 -38.75
CA ILE A 46 15.67 19.53 -37.75
C ILE A 46 15.55 18.56 -36.58
N VAL A 47 16.67 17.97 -36.17
CA VAL A 47 16.70 17.06 -35.02
C VAL A 47 16.48 17.88 -33.74
N PRO A 48 15.45 17.55 -32.93
CA PRO A 48 15.23 18.24 -31.67
C PRO A 48 16.35 17.97 -30.67
N ASP A 49 17.04 19.06 -30.30
CA ASP A 49 18.09 19.08 -29.29
C ASP A 49 18.37 20.54 -28.88
N ASN A 50 18.24 20.88 -27.60
CA ASN A 50 18.28 22.22 -27.01
C ASN A 50 19.69 22.85 -27.00
N ASN A 51 20.38 22.83 -28.14
CA ASN A 51 21.66 23.50 -28.38
C ASN A 51 21.45 24.99 -28.73
N GLY A 52 20.63 25.70 -27.95
CA GLY A 52 20.32 27.12 -28.12
C GLY A 52 18.91 27.47 -28.64
N ASN A 53 18.09 26.46 -28.94
CA ASN A 53 16.66 26.61 -29.26
C ASN A 53 15.80 25.94 -28.19
N THR A 54 14.51 26.23 -28.20
CA THR A 54 13.49 25.57 -27.38
C THR A 54 12.69 24.61 -28.25
N PHE A 55 12.65 23.32 -27.91
CA PHE A 55 11.92 22.32 -28.70
C PHE A 55 10.70 21.77 -27.94
N VAL A 56 9.52 21.98 -28.51
CA VAL A 56 8.28 21.31 -28.09
C VAL A 56 7.99 20.21 -29.09
N ILE A 57 7.95 18.97 -28.64
CA ILE A 57 7.87 17.80 -29.51
C ILE A 57 6.51 17.15 -29.42
N THR A 58 5.98 16.74 -30.57
CA THR A 58 4.77 15.92 -30.65
C THR A 58 5.07 14.65 -31.43
N ILE A 59 4.76 13.50 -30.83
CA ILE A 59 4.74 12.21 -31.49
C ILE A 59 3.29 11.74 -31.48
N ASP A 60 2.67 11.70 -32.66
CA ASP A 60 1.26 11.32 -32.78
C ASP A 60 1.10 10.20 -33.80
N SER A 61 1.10 8.96 -33.32
CA SER A 61 0.83 7.79 -34.15
C SER A 61 -0.52 7.89 -34.85
N THR A 62 -1.54 8.54 -34.27
CA THR A 62 -2.86 8.67 -34.91
C THR A 62 -2.81 9.50 -36.20
N THR A 63 -1.80 10.35 -36.37
CA THR A 63 -1.56 11.13 -37.58
C THR A 63 -0.61 10.44 -38.57
N ILE A 64 0.36 9.67 -38.07
CA ILE A 64 1.37 8.99 -38.89
C ILE A 64 0.80 7.70 -39.51
N GLY A 65 -0.04 6.97 -38.76
CA GLY A 65 -0.71 5.75 -39.21
C GLY A 65 -1.16 4.86 -38.04
N PRO A 66 -2.07 3.90 -38.25
CA PRO A 66 -2.71 3.13 -37.17
C PRO A 66 -1.76 2.18 -36.41
N ASN A 67 -0.49 2.15 -36.78
CA ASN A 67 0.52 1.25 -36.22
C ASN A 67 1.25 1.94 -35.07
N VAL A 68 2.02 1.14 -34.34
CA VAL A 68 2.97 1.63 -33.34
C VAL A 68 3.98 2.57 -34.01
N VAL A 69 4.32 3.66 -33.34
CA VAL A 69 5.45 4.53 -33.70
C VAL A 69 6.64 4.19 -32.81
N GLU A 70 7.69 3.65 -33.39
CA GLU A 70 8.90 3.20 -32.69
C GLU A 70 10.04 4.20 -32.87
N ILE A 71 10.56 4.72 -31.76
CA ILE A 71 11.59 5.76 -31.78
C ILE A 71 12.79 5.32 -30.98
N GLY A 72 13.92 5.27 -31.68
CA GLY A 72 15.19 4.89 -31.11
C GLY A 72 16.08 6.07 -30.73
N LEU A 73 16.38 6.23 -29.45
CA LEU A 73 17.42 7.14 -29.00
C LEU A 73 18.79 6.44 -29.05
N GLN A 74 19.74 7.04 -29.75
CA GLN A 74 21.12 6.52 -29.90
C GLN A 74 22.14 7.33 -29.10
N GLN A 75 21.73 8.51 -28.62
CA GLN A 75 22.52 9.42 -27.80
C GLN A 75 21.59 10.23 -26.88
N ARG A 76 22.19 10.89 -25.89
CA ARG A 76 21.48 11.75 -24.93
C ARG A 76 20.89 12.95 -25.64
N ARG A 77 19.68 13.36 -25.23
CA ARG A 77 18.97 14.49 -25.82
C ARG A 77 18.43 15.42 -24.75
N THR A 78 18.41 16.72 -25.04
CA THR A 78 17.75 17.71 -24.19
C THR A 78 16.69 18.43 -25.02
N VAL A 79 15.44 18.43 -24.59
CA VAL A 79 14.32 19.11 -25.24
C VAL A 79 13.47 19.79 -24.16
N ASN A 80 12.50 20.63 -24.54
CA ASN A 80 11.67 21.31 -23.55
C ASN A 80 10.52 20.43 -23.07
N GLN A 81 9.76 19.92 -24.02
CA GLN A 81 8.54 19.16 -23.75
C GLN A 81 8.38 18.06 -24.80
N LEU A 82 7.78 16.94 -24.38
CA LEU A 82 7.43 15.82 -25.25
C LEU A 82 5.98 15.39 -25.03
N ASP A 83 5.13 15.52 -26.04
CA ASP A 83 3.75 15.04 -26.03
C ASP A 83 3.60 13.79 -26.91
N CYS A 84 3.07 12.71 -26.34
CA CYS A 84 2.86 11.43 -27.03
C CYS A 84 1.36 11.11 -27.18
N TYR A 85 0.93 10.77 -28.40
CA TYR A 85 -0.45 10.41 -28.74
C TYR A 85 -0.54 9.08 -29.51
N GLY A 86 -1.62 8.34 -29.24
CA GLY A 86 -1.83 6.99 -29.76
C GLY A 86 -0.77 6.00 -29.25
N LYS A 87 -0.29 5.04 -30.06
CA LYS A 87 0.69 4.03 -29.66
C LYS A 87 2.12 4.46 -29.98
N VAL A 88 2.93 4.74 -28.96
CA VAL A 88 4.31 5.21 -29.08
C VAL A 88 5.23 4.33 -28.25
N GLU A 89 6.37 3.95 -28.82
CA GLU A 89 7.45 3.26 -28.12
C GLU A 89 8.71 4.14 -28.15
N LEU A 90 9.17 4.55 -26.97
CA LEU A 90 10.43 5.28 -26.78
C LEU A 90 11.47 4.31 -26.24
N GLN A 91 12.47 4.00 -27.06
CA GLN A 91 13.44 2.95 -26.74
C GLN A 91 14.87 3.46 -26.83
N LYS A 92 15.76 2.83 -26.08
CA LYS A 92 17.21 2.93 -26.29
C LYS A 92 17.67 1.99 -27.41
N TRP A 93 18.33 2.51 -28.45
CA TRP A 93 18.86 1.72 -29.58
C TRP A 93 20.39 1.59 -29.58
N THR A 94 20.97 1.59 -28.39
CA THR A 94 22.41 1.52 -28.19
C THR A 94 22.72 0.76 -26.90
N SER A 95 23.93 0.24 -26.78
CA SER A 95 24.38 -0.43 -25.56
C SER A 95 24.76 0.55 -24.44
N ASN A 96 24.93 1.83 -24.77
CA ASN A 96 25.31 2.84 -23.79
C ASN A 96 24.09 3.38 -23.08
N TRP A 97 24.26 3.76 -21.82
CA TRP A 97 23.25 4.47 -21.04
C TRP A 97 22.81 5.79 -21.71
N ILE A 98 21.51 5.93 -22.01
CA ILE A 98 20.91 7.08 -22.68
C ILE A 98 19.84 7.69 -21.77
N TRP A 99 19.76 9.02 -21.78
CA TRP A 99 18.68 9.75 -21.14
C TRP A 99 18.10 10.81 -22.08
N LEU A 100 16.82 11.10 -21.85
CA LEU A 100 16.09 12.22 -22.42
C LEU A 100 15.83 13.26 -21.33
N THR A 101 16.45 14.43 -21.45
CA THR A 101 16.23 15.56 -20.54
C THR A 101 15.11 16.46 -21.06
N LEU A 102 14.09 16.69 -20.23
CA LEU A 102 12.94 17.54 -20.47
C LEU A 102 12.99 18.71 -19.50
N VAL A 103 13.22 19.92 -20.02
CA VAL A 103 13.52 21.08 -19.16
C VAL A 103 12.30 21.89 -18.72
N ASP A 104 11.15 21.70 -19.38
CA ASP A 104 9.91 22.36 -18.96
C ASP A 104 9.19 21.55 -17.89
N ALA A 105 8.42 22.23 -17.04
CA ALA A 105 7.68 21.58 -15.95
C ALA A 105 6.65 20.54 -16.41
N ASN A 106 6.16 20.65 -17.65
CA ASN A 106 5.24 19.65 -18.23
C ASN A 106 5.97 18.36 -18.62
N GLY A 107 7.30 18.40 -18.78
CA GLY A 107 8.14 17.26 -19.11
C GLY A 107 7.61 16.41 -20.26
N LEU A 108 7.40 15.12 -19.99
CA LEU A 108 6.79 14.15 -20.88
C LEU A 108 5.30 14.04 -20.54
N THR A 109 4.42 14.23 -21.51
CA THR A 109 2.98 13.99 -21.33
C THR A 109 2.47 12.91 -22.28
N ASN A 110 1.91 11.84 -21.72
CA ASN A 110 1.27 10.74 -22.43
C ASN A 110 -0.25 10.95 -22.49
N TYR A 111 -0.79 10.95 -23.71
CA TYR A 111 -2.22 11.02 -24.02
C TYR A 111 -2.76 9.72 -24.65
N GLY A 112 -1.94 8.68 -24.76
CA GLY A 112 -2.27 7.44 -25.46
C GLY A 112 -1.72 6.20 -24.77
N ASN A 113 -1.14 5.28 -25.54
CA ASN A 113 -0.40 4.13 -25.06
C ASN A 113 1.09 4.40 -25.34
N LEU A 114 1.84 4.63 -24.27
CA LEU A 114 3.26 4.89 -24.32
C LEU A 114 4.00 3.75 -23.63
N CYS A 115 4.97 3.15 -24.31
CA CYS A 115 5.97 2.29 -23.69
C CYS A 115 7.31 3.03 -23.67
N ILE A 116 7.96 3.04 -22.51
CA ILE A 116 9.32 3.55 -22.33
C ILE A 116 10.19 2.36 -21.96
N ASP A 117 11.19 2.10 -22.80
CA ASP A 117 12.05 0.93 -22.69
C ASP A 117 13.52 1.36 -22.51
N ASP A 118 14.07 1.00 -21.36
CA ASP A 118 15.51 0.96 -21.11
C ASP A 118 16.19 2.34 -21.21
N LEU A 119 15.47 3.39 -20.79
CA LEU A 119 15.76 4.82 -21.01
C LEU A 119 15.51 5.65 -19.75
N ASP A 120 16.43 6.55 -19.37
CA ASP A 120 16.14 7.52 -18.31
C ASP A 120 15.36 8.71 -18.86
N ILE A 121 14.41 9.18 -18.06
CA ILE A 121 13.72 10.44 -18.27
C ILE A 121 14.14 11.41 -17.18
N ARG A 122 14.74 12.55 -17.57
CA ARG A 122 15.09 13.62 -16.64
C ARG A 122 14.11 14.76 -16.78
N GLY A 123 13.11 14.78 -15.92
CA GLY A 123 11.99 15.71 -15.93
C GLY A 123 10.68 14.98 -15.70
N ASN A 124 9.63 15.72 -15.37
CA ASN A 124 8.33 15.16 -15.00
C ASN A 124 7.76 14.24 -16.08
N VAL A 125 7.10 13.15 -15.66
CA VAL A 125 6.33 12.26 -16.53
C VAL A 125 4.87 12.31 -16.12
N THR A 126 3.99 12.62 -17.08
CA THR A 126 2.55 12.75 -16.86
C THR A 126 1.78 11.76 -17.70
N ASN A 127 1.06 10.84 -17.06
CA ASN A 127 0.12 9.92 -17.69
C ASN A 127 -1.31 10.41 -17.51
N THR A 128 -1.92 10.89 -18.60
CA THR A 128 -3.23 11.57 -18.53
C THR A 128 -4.41 10.61 -18.47
N ALA A 129 -5.60 11.10 -18.12
CA ALA A 129 -6.79 10.28 -17.96
C ALA A 129 -7.10 9.42 -19.20
N GLY A 130 -7.25 8.10 -19.01
CA GLY A 130 -7.49 7.13 -20.09
C GLY A 130 -6.24 6.68 -20.84
N ALA A 131 -5.07 7.25 -20.54
CA ALA A 131 -3.80 6.84 -21.10
C ALA A 131 -3.25 5.59 -20.38
N PHE A 132 -2.40 4.87 -21.09
CA PHE A 132 -1.68 3.68 -20.64
C PHE A 132 -0.19 3.93 -20.78
N LEU A 133 0.59 3.73 -19.71
CA LEU A 133 2.03 3.91 -19.68
C LEU A 133 2.69 2.62 -19.21
N GLU A 134 3.53 2.03 -20.05
CA GLU A 134 4.35 0.87 -19.72
C GLU A 134 5.78 1.33 -19.40
N LEU A 135 6.29 0.89 -18.25
CA LEU A 135 7.64 1.19 -17.78
C LEU A 135 8.47 -0.09 -17.74
N ASN A 136 9.50 -0.14 -18.59
CA ASN A 136 10.41 -1.26 -18.71
C ASN A 136 11.86 -0.79 -18.56
N GLY A 137 12.44 -0.84 -17.36
CA GLY A 137 13.85 -0.48 -17.15
C GLY A 137 14.08 1.03 -17.20
N VAL A 138 13.15 1.80 -16.66
CA VAL A 138 13.09 3.25 -16.74
C VAL A 138 13.52 3.86 -15.42
N GLU A 139 14.38 4.86 -15.50
CA GLU A 139 14.73 5.73 -14.38
C GLU A 139 14.14 7.13 -14.62
N ILE A 140 13.20 7.56 -13.78
CA ILE A 140 12.59 8.89 -13.84
C ILE A 140 13.26 9.77 -12.78
N ASN A 141 14.13 10.69 -13.21
CA ASN A 141 14.85 11.63 -12.34
C ASN A 141 13.99 12.87 -12.01
N ASP A 142 12.68 12.70 -11.75
CA ASP A 142 11.73 13.74 -11.33
C ASP A 142 10.38 13.11 -10.92
N ASP A 143 9.30 13.89 -10.82
CA ASP A 143 7.97 13.39 -10.45
C ASP A 143 7.25 12.59 -11.56
N LEU A 144 6.48 11.59 -11.16
CA LEU A 144 5.58 10.80 -12.00
C LEU A 144 4.11 11.00 -11.58
N TYR A 145 3.29 11.45 -12.51
CA TYR A 145 1.87 11.74 -12.30
C TYR A 145 1.00 10.73 -13.06
N ASN A 146 0.11 10.03 -12.37
CA ASN A 146 -0.86 9.11 -12.95
C ASN A 146 -2.28 9.55 -12.65
N PHE A 147 -2.94 10.19 -13.61
CA PHE A 147 -4.25 10.79 -13.41
C PHE A 147 -5.38 9.76 -13.29
N ALA A 148 -6.51 10.18 -12.71
CA ALA A 148 -7.69 9.33 -12.57
C ALA A 148 -8.14 8.72 -13.92
N GLY A 149 -8.32 7.40 -13.95
CA GLY A 149 -8.67 6.64 -15.14
C GLY A 149 -7.50 6.29 -16.06
N ALA A 150 -6.28 6.73 -15.74
CA ALA A 150 -5.05 6.31 -16.41
C ALA A 150 -4.49 5.02 -15.78
N THR A 151 -3.65 4.29 -16.51
CA THR A 151 -2.99 3.07 -16.05
C THR A 151 -1.48 3.15 -16.29
N ILE A 152 -0.70 2.78 -15.29
CA ILE A 152 0.75 2.52 -15.40
C ILE A 152 0.96 1.03 -15.15
N GLU A 153 1.76 0.38 -15.99
CA GLU A 153 2.20 -1.01 -15.83
C GLU A 153 3.72 -1.05 -15.72
N VAL A 154 4.21 -1.78 -14.71
CA VAL A 154 5.63 -1.94 -14.37
C VAL A 154 6.03 -3.38 -14.70
N GLU A 155 6.82 -3.54 -15.75
CA GLU A 155 7.20 -4.86 -16.31
C GLU A 155 8.52 -5.42 -15.74
N ILE A 156 9.47 -4.55 -15.40
CA ILE A 156 10.74 -4.89 -14.72
C ILE A 156 11.07 -3.85 -13.64
N GLU A 157 12.32 -3.80 -13.19
CA GLU A 157 12.84 -2.80 -12.25
C GLU A 157 12.77 -1.39 -12.85
N ASN A 158 12.17 -0.45 -12.09
CA ASN A 158 12.04 0.96 -12.45
C ASN A 158 12.24 1.83 -11.21
N ASP A 159 12.85 2.99 -11.41
CA ASP A 159 13.17 3.93 -10.34
C ASP A 159 12.55 5.31 -10.60
N VAL A 160 12.06 5.95 -9.54
CA VAL A 160 11.55 7.33 -9.56
C VAL A 160 12.22 8.13 -8.45
N GLU A 161 13.17 9.01 -8.80
CA GLU A 161 13.89 9.86 -7.84
C GLU A 161 12.98 10.95 -7.21
N GLY A 162 11.86 11.27 -7.88
CA GLY A 162 10.86 12.22 -7.43
C GLY A 162 9.71 11.59 -6.66
N ASN A 163 8.56 12.26 -6.71
CA ASN A 163 7.32 11.79 -6.11
C ASN A 163 6.48 11.04 -7.14
N ILE A 164 5.67 10.09 -6.67
CA ILE A 164 4.58 9.52 -7.46
C ILE A 164 3.25 10.08 -6.94
N GLN A 165 2.46 10.67 -7.83
CA GLN A 165 1.06 11.03 -7.59
C GLN A 165 0.15 10.07 -8.34
N ASN A 166 -0.38 9.05 -7.64
CA ASN A 166 -1.25 8.04 -8.24
C ASN A 166 -2.73 8.29 -7.93
N GLU A 167 -3.49 8.77 -8.91
CA GLU A 167 -4.95 8.86 -8.90
C GLU A 167 -5.60 7.78 -9.79
N GLY A 168 -4.82 7.16 -10.68
CA GLY A 168 -5.24 6.10 -11.60
C GLY A 168 -5.02 4.68 -11.05
N THR A 169 -4.57 3.77 -11.91
CA THR A 169 -4.13 2.42 -11.53
C THR A 169 -2.64 2.27 -11.79
N LEU A 170 -1.89 1.80 -10.80
CA LEU A 170 -0.50 1.38 -10.91
C LEU A 170 -0.45 -0.14 -10.76
N ILE A 171 -0.01 -0.85 -11.78
CA ILE A 171 0.10 -2.30 -11.83
C ILE A 171 1.56 -2.68 -11.73
N ILE A 172 1.89 -3.49 -10.75
CA ILE A 172 3.24 -4.02 -10.53
C ILE A 172 3.20 -5.51 -10.82
N GLY A 173 3.75 -5.88 -11.96
CA GLY A 173 3.80 -7.24 -12.49
C GLY A 173 4.60 -8.22 -11.65
N HIS A 174 4.74 -9.44 -12.17
CA HIS A 174 5.48 -10.50 -11.50
C HIS A 174 6.98 -10.29 -11.65
N ALA A 175 7.73 -10.31 -10.53
CA ALA A 175 9.18 -10.10 -10.52
C ALA A 175 9.62 -8.75 -11.11
N SER A 176 8.73 -7.77 -11.07
CA SER A 176 9.04 -6.36 -11.32
C SER A 176 9.01 -5.56 -10.03
N ASP A 177 9.60 -4.38 -10.07
CA ASP A 177 9.64 -3.50 -8.93
C ASP A 177 9.65 -2.03 -9.37
N ILE A 178 9.03 -1.20 -8.54
CA ILE A 178 9.12 0.25 -8.66
C ILE A 178 9.62 0.80 -7.33
N LEU A 179 10.73 1.54 -7.38
CA LEU A 179 11.31 2.23 -6.23
C LEU A 179 11.05 3.72 -6.36
N VAL A 180 10.70 4.35 -5.25
CA VAL A 180 10.38 5.79 -5.18
C VAL A 180 11.24 6.42 -4.09
N ASP A 181 12.14 7.31 -4.45
CA ASP A 181 13.08 7.90 -3.49
C ASP A 181 12.37 8.82 -2.49
N GLN A 182 11.29 9.48 -2.91
CA GLN A 182 10.57 10.44 -2.08
C GLN A 182 9.21 9.87 -1.64
N THR A 183 8.12 10.55 -2.01
CA THR A 183 6.77 10.23 -1.54
C THR A 183 5.95 9.59 -2.65
N LEU A 184 5.29 8.47 -2.32
CA LEU A 184 4.21 7.90 -3.12
C LEU A 184 2.87 8.27 -2.48
N HIS A 185 2.15 9.17 -3.13
CA HIS A 185 0.78 9.53 -2.76
C HIS A 185 -0.22 8.72 -3.60
N ASN A 186 -0.96 7.82 -2.93
CA ASN A 186 -1.97 7.00 -3.58
C ASN A 186 -3.38 7.46 -3.22
N THR A 187 -4.14 7.94 -4.20
CA THR A 187 -5.59 8.18 -4.11
C THR A 187 -6.40 7.26 -5.04
N GLY A 188 -5.72 6.55 -5.95
CA GLY A 188 -6.28 5.54 -6.86
C GLY A 188 -5.99 4.11 -6.39
N GLN A 189 -5.51 3.25 -7.30
CA GLN A 189 -5.22 1.85 -7.02
C GLN A 189 -3.75 1.51 -7.27
N ILE A 190 -3.17 0.72 -6.37
CA ILE A 190 -1.92 -0.02 -6.58
C ILE A 190 -2.25 -1.51 -6.55
N GLN A 191 -1.94 -2.22 -7.62
CA GLN A 191 -2.19 -3.65 -7.79
C GLN A 191 -0.86 -4.38 -7.91
N ILE A 192 -0.61 -5.35 -7.04
CA ILE A 192 0.66 -6.06 -6.96
C ILE A 192 0.44 -7.53 -7.30
N TYR A 193 1.14 -8.01 -8.33
CA TYR A 193 1.00 -9.36 -8.87
C TYR A 193 2.30 -10.14 -8.81
N GLY A 194 2.95 -10.12 -7.65
CA GLY A 194 4.19 -10.84 -7.35
C GLY A 194 5.45 -9.96 -7.42
N GLY A 195 5.30 -8.67 -7.70
CA GLY A 195 6.38 -7.68 -7.68
C GLY A 195 6.51 -6.93 -6.36
N ALA A 196 7.25 -5.82 -6.40
CA ALA A 196 7.52 -4.97 -5.24
C ALA A 196 7.22 -3.48 -5.50
N CYS A 197 6.61 -2.81 -4.51
CA CYS A 197 6.47 -1.35 -4.48
C CYS A 197 7.32 -0.82 -3.32
N GLY A 198 8.43 -0.17 -3.60
CA GLY A 198 9.31 0.44 -2.60
C GLY A 198 9.17 1.96 -2.57
N VAL A 199 9.19 2.53 -1.37
CA VAL A 199 9.22 3.99 -1.17
C VAL A 199 10.18 4.30 -0.03
N ASP A 200 11.19 5.13 -0.28
CA ASP A 200 12.26 5.43 0.68
C ASP A 200 11.80 6.40 1.78
N GLU A 201 10.92 7.36 1.46
CA GLU A 201 10.36 8.25 2.47
C GLU A 201 8.95 7.83 2.89
N ILE A 202 7.92 8.34 2.21
CA ILE A 202 6.54 8.29 2.68
C ILE A 202 5.67 7.55 1.68
N LEU A 203 5.03 6.49 2.13
CA LEU A 203 3.89 5.87 1.44
C LEU A 203 2.58 6.38 2.06
N ASP A 204 1.90 7.31 1.38
CA ASP A 204 0.63 7.89 1.83
C ASP A 204 -0.54 7.31 1.03
N ASN A 205 -1.15 6.25 1.55
CA ASN A 205 -2.38 5.67 1.03
C ASN A 205 -3.58 6.47 1.55
N ASN A 206 -4.10 7.40 0.74
CA ASN A 206 -5.19 8.28 1.11
C ASN A 206 -6.52 7.55 1.28
N SER A 207 -7.56 8.25 1.74
CA SER A 207 -8.85 7.66 2.12
C SER A 207 -9.61 7.00 0.97
N THR A 208 -9.28 7.33 -0.28
CA THR A 208 -9.82 6.68 -1.49
C THR A 208 -8.84 5.67 -2.11
N GLY A 209 -7.61 5.64 -1.60
CA GLY A 209 -6.53 4.80 -2.10
C GLY A 209 -6.71 3.35 -1.71
N THR A 210 -6.42 2.46 -2.64
CA THR A 210 -6.38 1.01 -2.41
C THR A 210 -5.00 0.48 -2.79
N ILE A 211 -4.41 -0.34 -1.94
CA ILE A 211 -3.24 -1.17 -2.24
C ILE A 211 -3.65 -2.63 -2.07
N GLN A 212 -3.53 -3.43 -3.12
CA GLN A 212 -4.00 -4.81 -3.10
C GLN A 212 -3.14 -5.78 -3.89
N GLY A 213 -3.25 -7.06 -3.58
CA GLY A 213 -2.65 -8.15 -4.37
C GLY A 213 -1.75 -9.07 -3.55
N PHE A 214 -0.69 -9.59 -4.17
CA PHE A 214 0.33 -10.44 -3.54
C PHE A 214 1.72 -9.98 -3.99
N GLY A 215 2.74 -10.09 -3.13
CA GLY A 215 4.06 -9.50 -3.37
C GLY A 215 4.53 -8.70 -2.15
N SER A 216 5.25 -7.60 -2.37
CA SER A 216 5.74 -6.75 -1.30
C SER A 216 5.47 -5.26 -1.49
N VAL A 217 5.21 -4.59 -0.38
CA VAL A 217 5.17 -3.13 -0.25
C VAL A 217 6.18 -2.74 0.81
N HIS A 218 6.97 -1.71 0.54
CA HIS A 218 7.93 -1.15 1.49
C HIS A 218 7.74 0.35 1.65
N GLY A 219 7.85 0.84 2.88
CA GLY A 219 7.95 2.26 3.19
C GLY A 219 9.12 2.52 4.14
N GLY A 220 10.03 3.43 3.79
CA GLY A 220 11.25 3.65 4.56
C GLY A 220 11.01 4.44 5.85
N GLN A 221 10.33 5.58 5.80
CA GLN A 221 10.14 6.42 7.00
C GLN A 221 8.72 6.32 7.59
N LEU A 222 7.71 6.32 6.73
CA LEU A 222 6.32 6.36 7.16
C LEU A 222 5.41 5.68 6.15
N LEU A 223 4.59 4.76 6.63
CA LEU A 223 3.40 4.30 5.92
C LEU A 223 2.18 4.87 6.62
N ARG A 224 1.45 5.76 5.92
CA ARG A 224 0.17 6.28 6.39
C ARG A 224 -0.96 5.62 5.60
N ASN A 225 -1.73 4.77 6.27
CA ASN A 225 -2.91 4.16 5.70
C ASN A 225 -4.19 4.87 6.16
N LYS A 226 -4.84 5.59 5.25
CA LYS A 226 -6.19 6.15 5.42
C LYS A 226 -7.25 5.42 4.60
N GLY A 227 -6.83 4.72 3.54
CA GLY A 227 -7.68 3.95 2.64
C GLY A 227 -7.66 2.45 2.97
N GLU A 228 -7.50 1.61 1.95
CA GLU A 228 -7.46 0.16 2.12
C GLU A 228 -6.11 -0.42 1.71
N ILE A 229 -5.59 -1.33 2.54
CA ILE A 229 -4.47 -2.21 2.19
C ILE A 229 -4.90 -3.64 2.48
N TYR A 230 -4.89 -4.50 1.45
CA TYR A 230 -5.27 -5.89 1.65
C TYR A 230 -4.57 -6.90 0.75
N ALA A 231 -4.33 -8.09 1.31
CA ALA A 231 -3.83 -9.21 0.52
C ALA A 231 -4.95 -9.80 -0.35
N TYR A 232 -4.67 -10.04 -1.63
CA TYR A 232 -5.61 -10.64 -2.59
C TYR A 232 -4.88 -11.66 -3.48
N GLY A 233 -5.42 -12.88 -3.56
CA GLY A 233 -4.88 -13.94 -4.42
C GLY A 233 -3.60 -14.60 -3.92
N GLY A 234 -3.11 -14.26 -2.72
CA GLY A 234 -1.87 -14.78 -2.17
C GLY A 234 -1.44 -14.06 -0.89
N SER A 235 -0.13 -14.01 -0.65
CA SER A 235 0.46 -13.26 0.47
C SER A 235 0.92 -11.88 0.03
N LEU A 236 0.54 -10.86 0.78
CA LEU A 236 1.09 -9.51 0.66
C LEU A 236 1.94 -9.21 1.90
N ALA A 237 3.21 -8.89 1.70
CA ALA A 237 4.10 -8.43 2.74
C ALA A 237 4.20 -6.90 2.73
N VAL A 238 4.03 -6.26 3.88
CA VAL A 238 4.15 -4.82 4.07
C VAL A 238 5.25 -4.57 5.09
N GLY A 239 6.43 -4.17 4.61
CA GLY A 239 7.57 -3.80 5.43
C GLY A 239 7.64 -2.29 5.63
N ILE A 240 7.95 -1.84 6.85
CA ILE A 240 8.13 -0.42 7.14
C ILE A 240 9.36 -0.25 8.04
N ASP A 241 10.36 0.50 7.58
CA ASP A 241 11.56 0.78 8.39
C ASP A 241 11.31 1.86 9.46
N GLY A 242 10.24 2.63 9.31
CA GLY A 242 9.75 3.58 10.30
C GLY A 242 8.37 3.21 10.86
N VAL A 243 7.45 4.17 10.86
CA VAL A 243 6.16 4.06 11.57
C VAL A 243 5.04 3.67 10.60
N LEU A 244 4.15 2.77 11.05
CA LEU A 244 2.86 2.52 10.41
C LEU A 244 1.75 3.25 11.17
N ILE A 245 1.06 4.18 10.52
CA ILE A 245 -0.15 4.82 11.03
C ILE A 245 -1.35 4.25 10.29
N ASN A 246 -2.17 3.46 10.99
CA ASN A 246 -3.41 2.94 10.44
C ASN A 246 -4.63 3.72 10.93
N THR A 247 -5.31 4.40 10.00
CA THR A 247 -6.62 5.05 10.17
C THR A 247 -7.66 4.57 9.15
N GLY A 248 -7.22 3.79 8.16
CA GLY A 248 -8.06 3.09 7.19
C GLY A 248 -8.23 1.62 7.55
N THR A 249 -8.25 0.74 6.54
CA THR A 249 -8.43 -0.70 6.70
C THR A 249 -7.16 -1.47 6.34
N LEU A 250 -6.77 -2.40 7.22
CA LEU A 250 -5.80 -3.47 6.96
C LEU A 250 -6.57 -4.78 6.94
N SER A 251 -6.52 -5.54 5.86
CA SER A 251 -7.27 -6.79 5.79
C SER A 251 -6.63 -7.85 4.90
N ASN A 252 -7.15 -9.07 4.96
CA ASN A 252 -6.89 -10.09 3.95
C ASN A 252 -8.19 -10.40 3.21
N TYR A 253 -8.13 -10.68 1.91
CA TYR A 253 -9.22 -11.37 1.22
C TYR A 253 -9.30 -12.82 1.74
N PRO A 254 -10.46 -13.50 1.68
CA PRO A 254 -10.53 -14.92 2.02
C PRO A 254 -9.41 -15.72 1.37
N VAL A 255 -8.86 -16.68 2.12
CA VAL A 255 -7.70 -17.54 1.74
C VAL A 255 -6.38 -16.81 1.42
N SER A 256 -6.30 -15.49 1.62
CA SER A 256 -5.09 -14.67 1.43
C SER A 256 -4.49 -14.26 2.77
N SER A 257 -3.22 -13.83 2.78
CA SER A 257 -2.54 -13.45 4.04
C SER A 257 -1.83 -12.11 3.93
N LEU A 258 -2.13 -11.20 4.86
CA LEU A 258 -1.44 -9.93 5.00
C LEU A 258 -0.37 -10.05 6.10
N HIS A 259 0.88 -9.77 5.77
CA HIS A 259 2.01 -9.79 6.71
C HIS A 259 2.54 -8.37 6.88
N ILE A 260 2.60 -7.87 8.11
CA ILE A 260 2.94 -6.49 8.42
C ILE A 260 4.15 -6.50 9.35
N LYS A 261 5.21 -5.79 8.95
CA LYS A 261 6.45 -5.69 9.70
C LYS A 261 6.93 -4.23 9.75
N PRO A 262 6.48 -3.46 10.74
CA PRO A 262 7.03 -2.15 11.03
C PRO A 262 8.25 -2.24 11.96
N ALA A 263 9.05 -1.18 12.02
CA ALA A 263 10.17 -1.09 12.97
C ALA A 263 9.75 -0.82 14.42
N VAL A 264 8.50 -0.43 14.63
CA VAL A 264 7.91 -0.12 15.95
C VAL A 264 6.53 -0.76 16.08
N ASP A 265 6.00 -0.78 17.31
CA ASP A 265 4.64 -1.25 17.58
C ASP A 265 3.57 -0.41 16.85
N VAL A 266 2.43 -1.05 16.56
CA VAL A 266 1.34 -0.44 15.78
C VAL A 266 0.21 -0.01 16.68
N ASN A 267 -0.13 1.28 16.62
CA ASN A 267 -1.32 1.82 17.25
C ASN A 267 -2.45 1.90 16.21
N ASN A 268 -3.34 0.92 16.26
CA ASN A 268 -4.47 0.82 15.33
C ASN A 268 -5.57 1.83 15.70
N ASN A 269 -5.77 2.83 14.85
CA ASN A 269 -6.87 3.80 14.94
C ASN A 269 -7.93 3.59 13.84
N GLY A 270 -7.72 2.60 12.98
CA GLY A 270 -8.61 2.23 11.88
C GLY A 270 -9.20 0.84 12.10
N THR A 271 -9.38 0.09 11.01
CA THR A 271 -9.90 -1.27 11.02
C THR A 271 -8.82 -2.28 10.68
N ILE A 272 -8.76 -3.37 11.45
CA ILE A 272 -8.08 -4.62 11.10
C ILE A 272 -9.18 -5.66 10.89
N GLN A 273 -9.35 -6.16 9.67
CA GLN A 273 -10.36 -7.16 9.33
C GLN A 273 -9.71 -8.47 8.90
N VAL A 274 -10.10 -9.56 9.56
CA VAL A 274 -9.40 -10.84 9.46
C VAL A 274 -10.34 -11.91 8.88
N ASN A 275 -10.27 -12.08 7.56
CA ASN A 275 -11.18 -12.96 6.81
C ASN A 275 -10.75 -14.43 6.85
N ALA A 276 -11.75 -15.31 6.77
CA ALA A 276 -11.59 -16.76 6.82
C ALA A 276 -10.61 -17.34 5.79
N GLY A 277 -9.96 -18.43 6.18
CA GLY A 277 -9.03 -19.19 5.33
C GLY A 277 -7.63 -18.58 5.21
N GLY A 278 -7.40 -17.40 5.78
CA GLY A 278 -6.11 -16.71 5.81
C GLY A 278 -5.91 -15.94 7.11
N GLY A 279 -5.19 -14.82 7.05
CA GLY A 279 -4.95 -14.02 8.25
C GLY A 279 -4.28 -12.67 8.03
N VAL A 280 -4.21 -11.92 9.12
CA VAL A 280 -3.43 -10.68 9.22
C VAL A 280 -2.41 -10.88 10.34
N ALA A 281 -1.13 -10.81 10.00
CA ALA A 281 -0.04 -11.09 10.91
C ALA A 281 0.88 -9.88 11.06
N PHE A 282 1.20 -9.54 12.30
CA PHE A 282 2.08 -8.44 12.68
C PHE A 282 3.34 -9.01 13.34
N ASP A 283 4.52 -8.60 12.86
CA ASP A 283 5.81 -8.89 13.49
C ASP A 283 6.19 -7.79 14.51
N CYS A 284 5.24 -7.44 15.39
CA CYS A 284 5.34 -6.42 16.43
C CYS A 284 4.20 -6.56 17.44
N ASN A 285 4.11 -5.69 18.46
CA ASN A 285 2.89 -5.55 19.24
C ASN A 285 1.86 -4.68 18.52
N ILE A 286 0.58 -4.93 18.79
CA ILE A 286 -0.51 -4.06 18.37
C ILE A 286 -1.24 -3.51 19.58
N VAL A 287 -1.57 -2.23 19.54
CA VAL A 287 -2.49 -1.56 20.47
C VAL A 287 -3.71 -1.18 19.67
N ASN A 288 -4.87 -1.74 20.01
CA ASN A 288 -6.14 -1.29 19.46
C ASN A 288 -6.58 -0.06 20.25
N GLU A 289 -6.35 1.11 19.67
CA GLU A 289 -6.61 2.42 20.30
C GLU A 289 -8.11 2.71 20.38
N PRO A 290 -8.55 3.69 21.18
CA PRO A 290 -9.95 4.10 21.22
C PRO A 290 -10.52 4.38 19.82
N ASN A 291 -11.70 3.85 19.52
CA ASN A 291 -12.34 3.82 18.19
C ASN A 291 -11.68 2.92 17.13
N GLY A 292 -10.54 2.29 17.44
CA GLY A 292 -9.97 1.23 16.62
C GLY A 292 -10.87 0.00 16.58
N VAL A 293 -10.88 -0.69 15.44
CA VAL A 293 -11.70 -1.88 15.19
C VAL A 293 -10.81 -3.06 14.83
N ILE A 294 -11.00 -4.18 15.52
CA ILE A 294 -10.51 -5.49 15.14
C ILE A 294 -11.73 -6.40 14.91
N GLU A 295 -11.90 -6.89 13.69
CA GLU A 295 -13.00 -7.77 13.30
C GLU A 295 -12.47 -9.13 12.86
N LEU A 296 -12.81 -10.18 13.61
CA LEU A 296 -12.46 -11.56 13.28
C LEU A 296 -13.61 -12.24 12.53
N LEU A 297 -13.40 -12.52 11.24
CA LEU A 297 -14.37 -13.16 10.35
C LEU A 297 -13.97 -14.60 10.03
N GLY A 298 -13.38 -15.30 11.00
CA GLY A 298 -12.96 -16.69 10.90
C GLY A 298 -11.50 -16.91 10.48
N GLY A 299 -10.73 -15.87 10.21
CA GLY A 299 -9.29 -15.96 9.93
C GLY A 299 -8.43 -15.94 11.21
N THR A 300 -7.10 -15.86 11.04
CA THR A 300 -6.14 -15.75 12.14
C THR A 300 -5.55 -14.35 12.24
N LEU A 301 -5.70 -13.70 13.40
CA LEU A 301 -4.93 -12.52 13.77
C LEU A 301 -3.66 -12.97 14.49
N ALA A 302 -2.49 -12.50 14.06
CA ALA A 302 -1.23 -12.77 14.75
C ALA A 302 -0.50 -11.49 15.10
N ALA A 303 0.03 -11.39 16.31
CA ALA A 303 0.94 -10.34 16.77
C ALA A 303 1.82 -10.90 17.90
N THR A 304 2.83 -10.16 18.36
CA THR A 304 3.56 -10.55 19.58
C THR A 304 2.65 -10.40 20.80
N THR A 305 2.09 -9.20 20.96
CA THR A 305 1.08 -8.86 21.97
C THR A 305 -0.04 -8.06 21.32
N ILE A 306 -1.27 -8.30 21.73
CA ILE A 306 -2.47 -7.57 21.33
C ILE A 306 -3.05 -6.90 22.58
N THR A 307 -2.94 -5.57 22.63
CA THR A 307 -3.51 -4.76 23.71
C THR A 307 -4.85 -4.17 23.26
N GLN A 308 -5.92 -4.49 23.98
CA GLN A 308 -7.25 -3.93 23.79
C GLN A 308 -7.50 -2.83 24.80
N THR A 309 -7.60 -1.58 24.32
CA THR A 309 -7.90 -0.42 25.17
C THR A 309 -9.41 -0.22 25.37
N ALA A 310 -9.77 0.70 26.26
CA ALA A 310 -11.17 1.13 26.43
C ALA A 310 -11.68 1.86 25.17
N ASP A 311 -12.98 1.78 24.93
CA ASP A 311 -13.67 2.41 23.79
C ASP A 311 -13.20 1.95 22.39
N ALA A 312 -12.34 0.93 22.32
CA ALA A 312 -12.01 0.21 21.09
C ALA A 312 -12.97 -0.98 20.88
N ASN A 313 -13.14 -1.44 19.63
CA ASN A 313 -13.93 -2.62 19.31
C ASN A 313 -13.02 -3.79 18.92
N PHE A 314 -13.19 -4.94 19.58
CA PHE A 314 -12.54 -6.19 19.19
C PHE A 314 -13.59 -7.31 19.30
N ALA A 315 -14.07 -7.77 18.15
CA ALA A 315 -15.15 -8.77 18.10
C ALA A 315 -14.98 -9.81 16.98
N GLY A 316 -15.65 -10.95 17.13
CA GLY A 316 -15.80 -11.97 16.09
C GLY A 316 -15.36 -13.37 16.51
N PHE A 317 -14.90 -14.20 15.57
CA PHE A 317 -14.45 -15.58 15.83
C PHE A 317 -13.27 -15.95 14.92
N GLY A 318 -12.43 -16.91 15.33
CA GLY A 318 -11.28 -17.35 14.53
C GLY A 318 -10.05 -17.75 15.35
N GLY A 319 -8.86 -17.53 14.79
CA GLY A 319 -7.58 -17.74 15.45
C GLY A 319 -7.01 -16.43 15.98
N ILE A 320 -6.40 -16.48 17.16
CA ILE A 320 -5.54 -15.41 17.69
C ILE A 320 -4.20 -16.05 18.08
N SER A 321 -3.10 -15.51 17.60
CA SER A 321 -1.74 -15.95 17.95
C SER A 321 -0.97 -14.76 18.52
N GLY A 322 -0.51 -14.88 19.77
CA GLY A 322 0.07 -13.78 20.53
C GLY A 322 -0.61 -13.60 21.87
N ASP A 323 0.07 -12.90 22.78
CA ASP A 323 -0.47 -12.59 24.09
C ASP A 323 -1.58 -11.54 23.97
N ILE A 324 -2.60 -11.63 24.82
CA ILE A 324 -3.71 -10.67 24.86
C ILE A 324 -3.68 -9.93 26.18
N ILE A 325 -3.73 -8.60 26.13
CA ILE A 325 -3.92 -7.73 27.28
C ILE A 325 -5.22 -6.96 27.07
N ILE A 326 -6.20 -7.14 27.96
CA ILE A 326 -7.41 -6.33 28.00
C ILE A 326 -7.25 -5.29 29.10
N ASP A 327 -7.04 -4.04 28.71
CA ASP A 327 -6.84 -2.94 29.65
C ASP A 327 -8.12 -2.60 30.40
N SER A 328 -8.00 -1.78 31.45
CA SER A 328 -9.14 -1.39 32.28
C SER A 328 -10.28 -0.83 31.45
N ASN A 329 -11.48 -1.39 31.62
CA ASN A 329 -12.70 -1.08 30.87
C ASN A 329 -12.66 -1.46 29.37
N GLY A 330 -11.60 -2.11 28.90
CA GLY A 330 -11.56 -2.73 27.58
C GLY A 330 -12.48 -3.96 27.51
N ILE A 331 -13.00 -4.24 26.32
CA ILE A 331 -13.88 -5.37 26.06
C ILE A 331 -13.40 -6.11 24.81
N ILE A 332 -13.31 -7.44 24.88
CA ILE A 332 -13.19 -8.33 23.71
C ILE A 332 -14.44 -9.20 23.66
N GLN A 333 -15.09 -9.30 22.49
CA GLN A 333 -16.32 -10.06 22.28
C GLN A 333 -16.13 -11.20 21.26
N LEU A 334 -15.96 -12.42 21.76
CA LEU A 334 -15.78 -13.60 20.91
C LEU A 334 -17.12 -14.28 20.66
N THR A 335 -17.63 -14.23 19.42
CA THR A 335 -19.00 -14.64 19.05
C THR A 335 -19.05 -15.99 18.32
N GLY A 336 -18.17 -16.92 18.68
CA GLY A 336 -18.06 -18.23 18.07
C GLY A 336 -16.79 -18.97 18.49
N PRO A 337 -16.50 -20.14 17.89
CA PRO A 337 -15.28 -20.90 18.18
C PRO A 337 -14.02 -20.05 17.97
N THR A 338 -13.20 -19.96 19.01
CA THR A 338 -11.96 -19.16 18.98
C THR A 338 -10.81 -19.93 19.62
N ASN A 339 -9.62 -19.85 19.05
CA ASN A 339 -8.41 -20.37 19.66
C ASN A 339 -7.42 -19.23 19.90
N ILE A 340 -6.95 -19.09 21.13
CA ILE A 340 -5.94 -18.13 21.54
C ILE A 340 -4.66 -18.89 21.86
N VAL A 341 -3.65 -18.70 21.01
CA VAL A 341 -2.30 -19.25 21.19
C VAL A 341 -1.40 -18.16 21.79
N GLY A 342 -1.49 -18.02 23.11
CA GLY A 342 -0.79 -17.01 23.91
C GLY A 342 -1.41 -16.90 25.30
N ASP A 343 -0.78 -16.09 26.15
CA ASP A 343 -1.31 -15.75 27.47
C ASP A 343 -2.46 -14.73 27.35
N VAL A 344 -3.37 -14.72 28.32
CA VAL A 344 -4.49 -13.76 28.37
C VAL A 344 -4.49 -13.06 29.72
N GLN A 345 -4.34 -11.74 29.71
CA GLN A 345 -4.46 -10.89 30.89
C GLN A 345 -5.73 -10.03 30.80
N ILE A 346 -6.62 -10.20 31.78
CA ILE A 346 -7.86 -9.41 31.90
C ILE A 346 -7.67 -8.41 33.04
N GLY A 347 -7.54 -7.13 32.70
CA GLY A 347 -7.35 -6.03 33.63
C GLY A 347 -8.56 -5.77 34.53
N VAL A 348 -8.36 -4.97 35.59
CA VAL A 348 -9.46 -4.59 36.49
C VAL A 348 -10.51 -3.79 35.72
N GLY A 349 -11.78 -4.20 35.81
CA GLY A 349 -12.89 -3.59 35.07
C GLY A 349 -12.96 -3.98 33.59
N ALA A 350 -12.00 -4.74 33.07
CA ALA A 350 -12.01 -5.27 31.71
C ALA A 350 -12.95 -6.49 31.59
N THR A 351 -13.42 -6.77 30.37
CA THR A 351 -14.29 -7.93 30.09
C THR A 351 -13.79 -8.74 28.89
N LEU A 352 -13.64 -10.05 29.09
CA LEU A 352 -13.59 -11.04 28.02
C LEU A 352 -14.97 -11.68 27.90
N GLU A 353 -15.71 -11.35 26.85
CA GLU A 353 -17.02 -11.92 26.55
C GLU A 353 -16.90 -13.06 25.53
N ILE A 354 -17.57 -14.17 25.81
CA ILE A 354 -17.61 -15.37 24.95
C ILE A 354 -19.06 -15.76 24.74
N SER A 355 -19.54 -15.61 23.52
CA SER A 355 -20.93 -15.81 23.12
C SER A 355 -21.04 -16.94 22.09
N ASP A 356 -21.95 -17.90 22.36
CA ASP A 356 -22.34 -18.98 21.44
C ASP A 356 -21.16 -19.77 20.79
N GLY A 357 -20.05 -19.94 21.52
CA GLY A 357 -18.85 -20.62 21.04
C GLY A 357 -17.93 -21.15 22.13
N THR A 358 -16.92 -21.95 21.75
CA THR A 358 -15.85 -22.39 22.66
C THR A 358 -14.59 -21.61 22.39
N THR A 359 -14.06 -20.95 23.41
CA THR A 359 -12.75 -20.29 23.39
C THR A 359 -11.73 -21.18 24.11
N LEU A 360 -10.73 -21.65 23.37
CA LEU A 360 -9.56 -22.32 23.93
C LEU A 360 -8.45 -21.29 24.13
N VAL A 361 -7.83 -21.28 25.31
CA VAL A 361 -6.63 -20.49 25.60
C VAL A 361 -5.50 -21.46 25.92
N THR A 362 -4.48 -21.54 25.07
CA THR A 362 -3.37 -22.48 25.27
C THR A 362 -2.37 -21.97 26.30
N GLY A 363 -2.20 -20.65 26.40
CA GLY A 363 -1.38 -20.01 27.43
C GLY A 363 -2.11 -19.84 28.76
N HIS A 364 -1.45 -19.16 29.70
CA HIS A 364 -1.98 -18.88 31.03
C HIS A 364 -3.00 -17.74 31.01
N THR A 365 -4.10 -17.88 31.73
CA THR A 365 -5.11 -16.83 31.89
C THR A 365 -4.99 -16.17 33.26
N THR A 366 -4.76 -14.86 33.31
CA THR A 366 -4.79 -14.05 34.53
C THR A 366 -6.06 -13.20 34.56
N ASN A 367 -7.00 -13.51 35.46
CA ASN A 367 -8.29 -12.80 35.52
C ASN A 367 -8.38 -11.84 36.72
N ASN A 368 -8.20 -10.53 36.47
CA ASN A 368 -8.47 -9.46 37.45
C ASN A 368 -9.77 -8.68 37.15
N GLY A 369 -10.43 -8.98 36.03
CA GLY A 369 -11.66 -8.33 35.57
C GLY A 369 -12.83 -9.30 35.53
N THR A 370 -13.50 -9.38 34.37
CA THR A 370 -14.66 -10.25 34.15
C THR A 370 -14.42 -11.18 32.97
N ILE A 371 -14.71 -12.47 33.15
CA ILE A 371 -14.98 -13.40 32.05
C ILE A 371 -16.50 -13.58 31.98
N HIS A 372 -17.13 -13.19 30.88
CA HIS A 372 -18.57 -13.30 30.68
C HIS A 372 -18.88 -14.32 29.59
N MET A 373 -19.43 -15.47 29.99
CA MET A 373 -19.88 -16.51 29.06
C MET A 373 -21.38 -16.37 28.82
N LYS A 374 -21.78 -16.08 27.58
CA LYS A 374 -23.18 -15.97 27.13
C LYS A 374 -23.51 -17.12 26.18
N GLY A 375 -23.86 -18.28 26.73
CA GLY A 375 -24.03 -19.52 25.94
C GLY A 375 -22.74 -20.04 25.31
N GLY A 376 -21.59 -19.44 25.64
CA GLY A 376 -20.28 -19.92 25.27
C GLY A 376 -19.58 -20.68 26.40
N ARG A 377 -18.32 -21.05 26.14
CA ARG A 377 -17.44 -21.75 27.07
C ARG A 377 -16.00 -21.26 26.91
N ILE A 378 -15.26 -21.18 28.02
CA ILE A 378 -13.81 -21.00 28.02
C ILE A 378 -13.10 -22.29 28.46
N ILE A 379 -11.94 -22.58 27.89
CA ILE A 379 -11.03 -23.66 28.28
C ILE A 379 -9.63 -23.04 28.48
N PRO A 380 -9.25 -22.66 29.70
CA PRO A 380 -7.92 -22.12 30.00
C PRO A 380 -6.91 -23.27 30.20
N GLN A 381 -6.38 -23.82 29.10
CA GLN A 381 -5.50 -24.99 29.12
C GLN A 381 -4.18 -24.71 29.84
N GLY A 382 -3.62 -23.51 29.70
CA GLY A 382 -2.42 -23.08 30.44
C GLY A 382 -2.68 -22.71 31.91
N GLY A 383 -3.92 -22.91 32.39
CA GLY A 383 -4.35 -22.59 33.76
C GLY A 383 -4.98 -21.21 33.88
N LEU A 384 -5.64 -20.99 35.02
CA LEU A 384 -6.31 -19.75 35.39
C LEU A 384 -5.85 -19.31 36.77
N THR A 385 -5.42 -18.06 36.90
CA THR A 385 -5.08 -17.43 38.18
C THR A 385 -5.94 -16.20 38.46
N ASN A 386 -5.92 -15.79 39.73
CA ASN A 386 -6.71 -14.73 40.35
C ASN A 386 -8.22 -15.02 40.41
N ASN A 387 -8.92 -14.20 41.19
CA ASN A 387 -10.34 -14.37 41.53
C ASN A 387 -11.19 -13.24 40.92
N GLY A 388 -10.89 -12.82 39.69
CA GLY A 388 -11.80 -11.98 38.91
C GLY A 388 -13.19 -12.60 38.77
N GLN A 389 -14.15 -11.81 38.33
CA GLN A 389 -15.52 -12.28 38.19
C GLN A 389 -15.64 -13.24 37.01
N ILE A 390 -16.40 -14.32 37.20
CA ILE A 390 -16.80 -15.22 36.11
C ILE A 390 -18.32 -15.25 36.12
N ILE A 391 -18.91 -14.77 35.03
CA ILE A 391 -20.36 -14.70 34.84
C ILE A 391 -20.73 -15.73 33.77
N TRP A 392 -21.76 -16.52 34.05
CA TRP A 392 -22.35 -17.41 33.07
C TRP A 392 -23.82 -17.07 32.91
N GLU A 393 -24.25 -16.91 31.66
CA GLU A 393 -25.63 -16.68 31.26
C GLU A 393 -25.97 -17.60 30.08
N PRO A 394 -27.23 -18.03 29.93
CA PRO A 394 -27.69 -18.72 28.73
C PRO A 394 -27.45 -17.85 27.49
N GLY A 395 -27.01 -18.45 26.39
CA GLY A 395 -26.91 -17.77 25.10
C GLY A 395 -28.28 -17.61 24.46
N THR A 396 -28.31 -16.86 23.37
CA THR A 396 -29.53 -16.69 22.56
C THR A 396 -29.81 -17.96 21.76
N TYR A 397 -28.75 -18.71 21.39
CA TYR A 397 -28.83 -19.88 20.51
C TYR A 397 -28.20 -21.16 21.09
N SER A 398 -27.37 -21.04 22.14
CA SER A 398 -26.70 -22.15 22.83
C SER A 398 -26.87 -22.04 24.35
N ASN A 399 -27.35 -23.10 25.00
CA ASN A 399 -27.36 -23.23 26.45
C ASN A 399 -26.13 -24.05 26.89
N ALA A 400 -24.93 -23.46 26.92
CA ALA A 400 -23.69 -24.18 27.27
C ALA A 400 -23.67 -24.91 28.66
N ALA A 401 -24.72 -24.78 29.49
CA ALA A 401 -24.93 -25.60 30.68
C ALA A 401 -25.76 -26.87 30.43
N ASP A 402 -26.15 -27.14 29.20
CA ASP A 402 -26.77 -28.37 28.73
C ASP A 402 -25.67 -29.21 28.04
N PHE A 403 -24.83 -29.78 28.89
CA PHE A 403 -23.68 -30.58 28.47
C PHE A 403 -24.08 -31.80 27.65
N ASN A 404 -25.34 -32.23 27.72
CA ASN A 404 -25.85 -33.36 26.96
C ASN A 404 -26.64 -32.96 25.68
N LEU A 405 -26.86 -31.66 25.45
CA LEU A 405 -27.61 -31.07 24.33
C LEU A 405 -29.08 -31.53 24.21
N ASP A 406 -29.76 -31.81 25.33
CA ASP A 406 -31.16 -32.26 25.37
C ASP A 406 -32.20 -31.13 25.42
N GLY A 407 -31.75 -29.88 25.39
CA GLY A 407 -32.54 -28.66 25.52
C GLY A 407 -32.90 -28.29 26.96
N GLN A 408 -32.40 -29.00 27.98
CA GLN A 408 -32.70 -28.75 29.39
C GLN A 408 -31.43 -28.69 30.24
N VAL A 409 -31.18 -27.56 30.90
CA VAL A 409 -30.12 -27.48 31.92
C VAL A 409 -30.58 -28.15 33.21
N ASN A 410 -30.03 -29.32 33.52
CA ASN A 410 -30.43 -30.15 34.67
C ASN A 410 -29.23 -30.87 35.34
N LEU A 411 -29.52 -31.73 36.32
CA LEU A 411 -28.48 -32.40 37.12
C LEU A 411 -27.58 -33.33 36.29
N LYS A 412 -28.06 -33.83 35.15
CA LYS A 412 -27.27 -34.64 34.22
C LYS A 412 -26.16 -33.83 33.57
N ASP A 413 -26.43 -32.55 33.32
CA ASP A 413 -25.47 -31.66 32.70
C ASP A 413 -24.37 -31.28 33.68
N PHE A 414 -24.72 -31.11 34.95
CA PHE A 414 -23.74 -30.97 36.04
C PHE A 414 -22.88 -32.23 36.22
N ALA A 415 -23.46 -33.43 36.08
CA ALA A 415 -22.72 -34.69 36.15
C ALA A 415 -21.73 -34.83 34.98
N ASN A 416 -22.16 -34.50 33.76
CA ASN A 416 -21.28 -34.49 32.58
C ASN A 416 -20.16 -33.46 32.69
N PHE A 417 -20.46 -32.27 33.22
CA PHE A 417 -19.44 -31.27 33.53
C PHE A 417 -18.43 -31.80 34.54
N ALA A 418 -18.90 -32.35 35.67
CA ALA A 418 -18.06 -32.88 36.73
C ALA A 418 -17.15 -34.02 36.24
N ASP A 419 -17.64 -34.90 35.36
CA ASP A 419 -16.82 -35.96 34.74
C ASP A 419 -15.70 -35.38 33.86
N THR A 420 -15.93 -34.29 33.15
CA THR A 420 -14.88 -33.61 32.36
C THR A 420 -13.93 -32.74 33.18
N TRP A 421 -14.38 -32.26 34.35
CA TRP A 421 -13.59 -31.35 35.20
C TRP A 421 -12.75 -32.09 36.25
N LEU A 422 -13.22 -33.24 36.76
CA LEU A 422 -12.57 -33.98 37.85
C LEU A 422 -11.50 -35.00 37.40
N TRP A 423 -11.19 -35.11 36.10
CA TRP A 423 -10.27 -36.14 35.58
C TRP A 423 -8.98 -35.64 34.89
N GLN A 424 -8.63 -34.35 34.95
CA GLN A 424 -7.31 -33.89 34.44
C GLN A 424 -6.55 -32.88 35.33
N SER A 425 -6.97 -32.61 36.57
CA SER A 425 -6.04 -32.05 37.59
C SER A 425 -5.24 -33.16 38.27
N GLY A 426 -4.63 -34.03 37.46
CA GLY A 426 -3.69 -35.05 37.91
C GLY A 426 -2.28 -34.50 37.80
N TRP A 427 -1.65 -34.28 38.94
CA TRP A 427 -0.26 -33.88 39.08
C TRP A 427 0.67 -34.75 38.22
N TYR A 428 1.34 -34.15 37.22
CA TYR A 428 2.69 -34.51 36.76
C TYR A 428 3.36 -33.31 36.08
#